data_AF-A0AA37XDK1-F1
#
_entry.id   AF-A0AA37XDK1-F1
#
_cell.length_a   1.000
_cell.length_b   1.000
_cell.length_c   1.000
_cell.angle_alpha   90.00
_cell.angle_beta   90.00
_cell.angle_gamma   90.00
#
_symmetry.space_group_name_H-M   'P 1'
#
loop_
_entity.id
_entity.type
_entity.pdbx_description
1 polymer ?
#
loop_
_entity_poly.entity_id
_entity_poly.type
_entity_poly.pdbx_seq_one_letter_code
_entity_poly.pdbx_strand_id
1 'polypeptide(L)'
;MDFPSSVLIVAAAVVAIVVIAVIGAIYAKVRFKIATPDEALIITGRKSGKPVINPETGDETTDLSGQRVVIGGGTFVKPIFEQVVRLSLASQSFPVAAEDATTKSGVAVTLRSIAVVKVGGTERMVRAAAQRFAGRSQEQVIEQQTSEVLVGVLRTIAGTLTVESILYERQDFSKEVKDIAVPMLAERGLILENFEIQTVEDTGEYIRNLGRPRAAAVARDAEIAEAQAQQESTERSNEAAVQIAESNKSLALRNATIAQETAQAQADAEAARERAEAEAQQEVLVQQEQVAQRRAALREQELQTEVRKPAEARKYEAAQEADARKYAAEQEAEAAKTTAIRKAEAEAQRTTAQAEAEASASRSRAEAALIEQQRRAEGALALAKADADGIQARGEAEASAERAQGEARASAIKAEADAYQTFPESARLQMVLDALPKMAQPYADALGAIDGITIIDKEGASRLPGQVSTGVQEVAALLKAQTGVDLLELIGGLGGSSTSSAAEPGTAGGSVTGPTRRPSVTGPSTSGSSPSDGAAQPEG
;
A
#
# COMPACT_ATOMS: atom_id res chain seq x y z
N MET A 1 36.81 85.32 3.46
CA MET A 1 37.97 84.64 2.87
C MET A 1 37.91 84.88 1.38
N ASP A 2 38.56 85.96 0.91
CA ASP A 2 38.69 86.25 -0.51
C ASP A 2 39.76 85.33 -1.10
N PHE A 3 39.33 84.21 -1.68
CA PHE A 3 40.25 83.36 -2.42
C PHE A 3 40.73 84.13 -3.67
N PRO A 4 42.05 84.19 -3.93
CA PRO A 4 42.56 84.89 -5.11
C PRO A 4 41.97 84.28 -6.37
N SER A 5 41.60 85.11 -7.35
CA SER A 5 40.98 84.68 -8.62
C SER A 5 41.78 83.59 -9.35
N SER A 6 43.10 83.55 -9.17
CA SER A 6 43.98 82.48 -9.66
C SER A 6 43.71 81.11 -9.03
N VAL A 7 43.36 81.05 -7.73
CA VAL A 7 43.03 79.81 -7.02
C VAL A 7 41.70 79.24 -7.51
N LEU A 8 40.72 80.09 -7.83
CA LEU A 8 39.44 79.67 -8.42
C LEU A 8 39.61 79.09 -9.84
N ILE A 9 40.49 79.66 -10.67
CA ILE A 9 40.76 79.16 -12.03
C ILE A 9 41.47 77.81 -11.99
N VAL A 10 42.49 77.66 -11.13
CA VAL A 10 43.20 76.39 -10.96
C VAL A 10 42.26 75.31 -10.41
N ALA A 11 41.41 75.65 -9.44
CA ALA A 11 40.41 74.74 -8.91
C ALA A 11 39.41 74.30 -10.00
N ALA A 12 38.92 75.22 -10.84
CA ALA A 12 38.04 74.90 -11.95
C ALA A 12 38.70 74.01 -13.01
N ALA A 13 39.98 74.24 -13.34
CA ALA A 13 40.74 73.41 -14.27
C ALA A 13 40.96 71.99 -13.73
N VAL A 14 41.29 71.86 -12.43
CA VAL A 14 41.44 70.56 -11.76
C VAL A 14 40.10 69.82 -11.75
N VAL A 15 38.99 70.49 -11.43
CA VAL A 15 37.65 69.90 -11.47
C VAL A 15 37.30 69.45 -12.89
N ALA A 16 37.61 70.24 -13.93
CA ALA A 16 37.37 69.84 -15.32
C ALA A 16 38.18 68.60 -15.72
N ILE A 17 39.45 68.51 -15.33
CA ILE A 17 40.29 67.33 -15.58
C ILE A 17 39.73 66.10 -14.87
N VAL A 18 39.30 66.25 -13.61
CA VAL A 18 38.68 65.16 -12.85
C VAL A 18 37.37 64.71 -13.50
N VAL A 19 36.54 65.64 -13.96
CA VAL A 19 35.30 65.31 -14.68
C VAL A 19 35.60 64.57 -15.99
N ILE A 20 36.59 65.00 -16.77
CA ILE A 20 37.01 64.30 -18.00
C ILE A 20 37.54 62.90 -17.69
N ALA A 21 38.33 62.75 -16.62
CA ALA A 21 38.83 61.45 -16.18
C ALA A 21 37.69 60.51 -15.74
N VAL A 22 36.69 61.03 -15.03
CA VAL A 22 35.50 60.28 -14.61
C VAL A 22 34.66 59.88 -15.83
N ILE A 23 34.43 60.79 -16.78
CA ILE A 23 33.72 60.49 -18.03
C ILE A 23 34.48 59.43 -18.83
N GLY A 24 35.80 59.54 -18.93
CA GLY A 24 36.66 58.56 -19.58
C GLY A 24 36.59 57.19 -18.91
N ALA A 25 36.61 57.14 -17.58
CA ALA A 25 36.47 55.90 -16.81
C ALA A 25 35.09 55.26 -16.97
N ILE A 26 34.01 56.05 -16.96
CA ILE A 26 32.64 55.57 -17.22
C ILE A 26 32.54 55.05 -18.65
N TYR A 27 33.09 55.78 -19.63
CA TYR A 27 33.10 55.35 -21.03
C TYR A 27 33.85 54.03 -21.21
N ALA A 28 35.04 53.89 -20.62
CA ALA A 28 35.82 52.67 -20.65
C ALA A 28 35.07 51.51 -20.00
N LYS A 29 34.47 51.73 -18.82
CA LYS A 29 33.69 50.70 -18.09
C LYS A 29 32.46 50.23 -18.87
N VAL A 30 31.76 51.13 -19.55
CA VAL A 30 30.58 50.78 -20.37
C VAL A 30 30.99 50.00 -21.64
N ARG A 31 32.22 50.23 -22.15
CA ARG A 31 32.71 49.68 -23.43
C ARG A 31 33.51 48.41 -23.29
N PHE A 32 34.15 48.21 -22.15
CA PHE A 32 34.87 46.99 -21.85
C PHE A 32 33.84 45.90 -21.50
N LYS A 33 33.65 44.97 -22.42
CA LYS A 33 32.77 43.82 -22.22
C LYS A 33 33.63 42.62 -21.84
N ILE A 34 33.28 41.97 -20.75
CA ILE A 34 33.96 40.79 -20.23
C ILE A 34 33.04 39.60 -20.49
N ALA A 35 33.58 38.58 -21.16
CA ALA A 35 32.92 37.30 -21.32
C ALA A 35 33.10 36.50 -20.02
N THR A 36 32.06 35.82 -19.54
CA THR A 36 32.23 34.79 -18.52
C THR A 36 32.93 33.56 -19.14
N PRO A 37 33.51 32.64 -18.33
CA PRO A 37 34.19 31.46 -18.86
C PRO A 37 33.32 30.55 -19.74
N ASP A 38 32.01 30.60 -19.53
CA ASP A 38 30.95 29.87 -20.22
C ASP A 38 30.26 30.70 -21.32
N GLU A 39 30.80 31.87 -21.68
CA GLU A 39 30.28 32.72 -22.75
C GLU A 39 31.36 33.04 -23.79
N ALA A 40 30.95 33.09 -25.05
CA ALA A 40 31.71 33.70 -26.13
C ALA A 40 31.07 35.01 -26.57
N LEU A 41 31.90 36.04 -26.75
CA LEU A 41 31.50 37.31 -27.35
C LEU A 41 31.81 37.26 -28.85
N ILE A 42 30.76 37.31 -29.66
CA ILE A 42 30.86 37.47 -31.11
C ILE A 42 30.68 38.94 -31.43
N ILE A 43 31.71 39.53 -32.03
CA ILE A 43 31.72 40.95 -32.38
C ILE A 43 31.68 41.06 -33.90
N THR A 44 30.62 41.66 -34.41
CA THR A 44 30.40 41.86 -35.84
C THR A 44 30.51 43.35 -36.16
N GLY A 45 31.21 43.73 -37.23
CA GLY A 45 31.42 45.13 -37.58
C GLY A 45 31.95 45.32 -39.01
N ARG A 46 32.32 46.55 -39.38
CA ARG A 46 32.90 46.82 -40.72
C ARG A 46 34.15 45.95 -40.94
N LYS A 47 34.10 45.12 -42.00
CA LYS A 47 35.13 44.16 -42.47
C LYS A 47 36.50 44.35 -41.80
N SER A 48 36.79 43.56 -40.78
CA SER A 48 38.18 43.36 -40.33
C SER A 48 38.84 42.36 -41.25
N GLY A 49 39.59 42.84 -42.24
CA GLY A 49 40.47 42.02 -43.08
C GLY A 49 41.73 41.57 -42.35
N LYS A 50 41.59 40.99 -41.15
CA LYS A 50 42.71 40.39 -40.42
C LYS A 50 42.67 38.87 -40.63
N PRO A 51 43.72 38.24 -41.19
CA PRO A 51 43.78 36.80 -41.36
C PRO A 51 43.80 36.13 -39.97
N VAL A 52 43.03 35.05 -39.83
CA VAL A 52 43.05 34.20 -38.63
C VAL A 52 44.02 33.06 -38.92
N ILE A 53 45.11 33.00 -38.15
CA ILE A 53 46.16 31.99 -38.29
C ILE A 53 45.76 30.79 -37.44
N ASN A 54 45.68 29.62 -38.05
CA ASN A 54 45.34 28.38 -37.38
C ASN A 54 46.55 27.91 -36.53
N PRO A 55 46.45 27.80 -35.18
CA PRO A 55 47.60 27.46 -34.34
C PRO A 55 48.13 26.03 -34.53
N GLU A 56 47.33 25.13 -35.12
CA GLU A 56 47.73 23.72 -35.34
C GLU A 56 48.17 23.41 -36.78
N THR A 57 47.74 24.21 -37.78
CA THR A 57 47.98 23.92 -39.21
C THR A 57 48.73 25.03 -39.94
N GLY A 58 48.89 26.23 -39.37
CA GLY A 58 49.62 27.34 -40.00
C GLY A 58 48.92 27.94 -41.23
N ASP A 59 47.76 27.44 -41.64
CA ASP A 59 47.03 27.94 -42.79
C ASP A 59 46.39 29.31 -42.50
N GLU A 60 46.76 30.30 -43.32
CA GLU A 60 46.14 31.64 -43.32
C GLU A 60 44.80 31.59 -44.05
N THR A 61 43.73 31.28 -43.33
CA THR A 61 42.38 31.49 -43.88
C THR A 61 41.99 32.95 -43.71
N THR A 62 42.00 33.70 -44.82
CA THR A 62 41.38 35.02 -44.89
C THR A 62 39.87 34.84 -44.98
N ASP A 63 39.21 34.70 -43.83
CA ASP A 63 37.76 34.56 -43.79
C ASP A 63 37.06 35.93 -43.93
N LEU A 64 36.23 36.04 -44.96
CA LEU A 64 35.50 37.25 -45.36
C LEU A 64 34.34 37.62 -44.40
N SER A 65 34.09 36.83 -43.36
CA SER A 65 32.93 37.01 -42.47
C SER A 65 33.03 38.25 -41.55
N GLY A 66 34.23 38.82 -41.35
CA GLY A 66 34.41 40.06 -40.59
C GLY A 66 33.99 39.98 -39.11
N GLN A 67 33.81 38.76 -38.58
CA GLN A 67 33.43 38.50 -37.19
C GLN A 67 34.69 38.23 -36.34
N ARG A 68 34.76 38.85 -35.17
CA ARG A 68 35.80 38.61 -34.16
C ARG A 68 35.18 37.84 -32.99
N VAL A 69 35.71 36.66 -32.69
CA VAL A 69 35.26 35.82 -31.58
C VAL A 69 36.22 35.99 -30.41
N VAL A 70 35.69 36.17 -29.20
CA VAL A 70 36.47 36.23 -27.96
C VAL A 70 35.87 35.23 -26.97
N ILE A 71 36.66 34.26 -26.56
CA ILE A 71 36.28 33.19 -25.62
C ILE A 71 36.98 33.49 -24.30
N GLY A 72 36.24 33.56 -23.19
CA GLY A 72 36.83 33.68 -21.85
C GLY A 72 37.79 34.86 -21.64
N GLY A 73 37.34 36.08 -21.93
CA GLY A 73 38.18 37.27 -21.79
C GLY A 73 37.45 38.60 -21.95
N GLY A 74 38.16 39.70 -21.67
CA GLY A 74 37.68 41.07 -21.85
C GLY A 74 38.07 41.65 -23.21
N THR A 75 37.14 42.36 -23.85
CA THR A 75 37.40 43.01 -25.14
C THR A 75 36.72 44.37 -25.24
N PHE A 76 37.36 45.27 -25.98
CA PHE A 76 36.85 46.62 -26.21
C PHE A 76 36.00 46.63 -27.48
N VAL A 77 34.74 47.06 -27.35
CA VAL A 77 33.74 47.10 -28.43
C VAL A 77 33.44 48.54 -28.84
N LYS A 78 33.57 48.85 -30.14
CA LYS A 78 33.31 50.17 -30.72
C LYS A 78 31.81 50.36 -31.03
N PRO A 79 31.08 51.26 -30.34
CA PRO A 79 29.60 51.35 -30.36
C PRO A 79 28.95 51.55 -31.73
N ILE A 80 29.62 52.31 -32.59
CA ILE A 80 29.02 52.85 -33.83
C ILE A 80 29.31 51.91 -35.00
N PHE A 81 30.31 51.04 -34.88
CA PHE A 81 30.81 50.21 -35.97
C PHE A 81 30.79 48.71 -35.64
N GLU A 82 30.56 48.34 -34.38
CA GLU A 82 30.62 46.97 -33.88
C GLU A 82 29.39 46.65 -33.03
N GLN A 83 28.72 45.54 -33.33
CA GLN A 83 27.69 44.92 -32.52
C GLN A 83 28.29 43.72 -31.76
N VAL A 84 27.80 43.48 -30.55
CA VAL A 84 28.21 42.34 -29.72
C VAL A 84 27.02 41.44 -29.47
N VAL A 85 27.19 40.15 -29.78
CA VAL A 85 26.25 39.09 -29.41
C VAL A 85 26.94 38.12 -28.48
N ARG A 86 26.25 37.72 -27.43
CA ARG A 86 26.73 36.70 -26.49
C ARG A 86 26.22 35.35 -26.95
N LEU A 87 27.08 34.35 -26.89
CA LEU A 87 26.72 32.97 -27.14
C LEU A 87 27.17 32.14 -25.92
N SER A 88 26.21 31.55 -25.23
CA SER A 88 26.53 30.56 -24.20
C SER A 88 27.28 29.35 -24.79
N LEU A 89 28.35 28.95 -24.11
CA LEU A 89 29.15 27.75 -24.35
C LEU A 89 28.80 26.64 -23.35
N ALA A 90 27.83 26.87 -22.47
CA ALA A 90 27.38 25.89 -21.50
C ALA A 90 26.75 24.68 -22.20
N SER A 91 26.86 23.52 -21.56
CA SER A 91 26.21 22.30 -22.03
C SER A 91 24.71 22.42 -21.87
N GLN A 92 23.99 22.07 -22.93
CA GLN A 92 22.54 22.04 -22.99
C GLN A 92 22.10 20.60 -23.20
N SER A 93 21.12 20.15 -22.40
CA SER A 93 20.46 18.87 -22.58
C SER A 93 19.08 19.09 -23.17
N PHE A 94 18.70 18.27 -24.14
CA PHE A 94 17.34 18.24 -24.65
C PHE A 94 16.92 16.81 -25.00
N PRO A 95 15.62 16.49 -24.87
CA PRO A 95 15.09 15.21 -25.27
C PRO A 95 15.05 15.11 -26.79
N VAL A 96 15.46 13.96 -27.33
CA VAL A 96 15.36 13.65 -28.75
C VAL A 96 14.49 12.41 -28.90
N ALA A 97 13.40 12.56 -29.64
CA ALA A 97 12.46 11.48 -29.93
C ALA A 97 12.43 11.21 -31.44
N ALA A 98 12.83 10.01 -31.83
CA ALA A 98 12.64 9.52 -33.19
C ALA A 98 11.39 8.63 -33.22
N GLU A 99 10.29 9.19 -33.72
CA GLU A 99 9.02 8.48 -33.93
C GLU A 99 9.06 7.67 -35.23
N ASP A 100 8.42 6.51 -35.21
CA ASP A 100 8.27 5.58 -36.34
C ASP A 100 9.60 5.20 -37.04
N ALA A 101 10.67 5.00 -36.27
CA ALA A 101 11.93 4.52 -36.81
C ALA A 101 11.79 3.03 -37.17
N THR A 102 11.88 2.69 -38.46
CA THR A 102 11.81 1.30 -38.91
C THR A 102 13.16 0.62 -38.67
N THR A 103 13.16 -0.48 -37.91
CA THR A 103 14.35 -1.30 -37.65
C THR A 103 14.71 -2.21 -38.82
N LYS A 104 15.89 -2.83 -38.79
CA LYS A 104 16.30 -3.87 -39.77
C LYS A 104 15.28 -5.00 -39.89
N SER A 105 14.57 -5.32 -38.80
CA SER A 105 13.54 -6.35 -38.75
C SER A 105 12.18 -5.89 -39.32
N GLY A 106 12.06 -4.64 -39.76
CA GLY A 106 10.81 -4.06 -40.26
C GLY A 106 9.82 -3.65 -39.17
N VAL A 107 10.23 -3.68 -37.90
CA VAL A 107 9.41 -3.24 -36.77
C VAL A 107 9.62 -1.74 -36.56
N ALA A 108 8.54 -0.97 -36.54
CA ALA A 108 8.58 0.45 -36.21
C ALA A 108 8.72 0.64 -34.70
N VAL A 109 9.72 1.42 -34.31
CA VAL A 109 10.03 1.73 -32.90
C VAL A 109 10.10 3.23 -32.70
N THR A 110 9.65 3.66 -31.52
CA THR A 110 9.82 5.02 -31.02
C THR A 110 10.98 5.03 -30.04
N LEU A 111 12.04 5.75 -30.41
CA LEU A 111 13.25 5.87 -29.61
C LEU A 111 13.26 7.21 -28.91
N ARG A 112 13.28 7.20 -27.57
CA ARG A 112 13.44 8.40 -26.75
C ARG A 112 14.84 8.41 -26.15
N SER A 113 15.53 9.53 -26.28
CA SER A 113 16.91 9.70 -25.85
C SER A 113 17.14 11.09 -25.26
N ILE A 114 18.23 11.26 -24.52
CA ILE A 114 18.74 12.57 -24.08
C ILE A 114 20.07 12.80 -24.77
N ALA A 115 20.19 13.93 -25.45
CA ALA A 115 21.45 14.41 -25.97
C ALA A 115 21.93 15.58 -25.12
N VAL A 116 23.20 15.55 -24.74
CA VAL A 116 23.89 16.67 -24.10
C VAL A 116 24.89 17.22 -25.11
N VAL A 117 24.65 18.44 -25.55
CA VAL A 117 25.50 19.12 -26.53
C VAL A 117 26.03 20.43 -25.97
N LYS A 118 27.18 20.86 -26.48
CA LYS A 118 27.72 22.20 -26.22
C LYS A 118 28.34 22.80 -27.46
N VAL A 119 28.55 24.11 -27.45
CA VAL A 119 29.33 24.77 -28.50
C VAL A 119 30.81 24.43 -28.29
N GLY A 120 31.51 24.09 -29.38
CA GLY A 120 32.93 23.77 -29.31
C GLY A 120 33.78 24.98 -28.90
N GLY A 121 34.81 24.77 -28.08
CA GLY A 121 35.67 25.84 -27.57
C GLY A 121 36.69 26.42 -28.55
N THR A 122 36.67 26.00 -29.82
CA THR A 122 37.57 26.53 -30.86
C THR A 122 36.92 27.71 -31.59
N GLU A 123 37.73 28.69 -32.02
CA GLU A 123 37.21 29.88 -32.70
C GLU A 123 36.35 29.54 -33.93
N ARG A 124 36.74 28.49 -34.67
CA ARG A 124 36.02 28.00 -35.85
C ARG A 124 34.64 27.45 -35.51
N MET A 125 34.51 26.68 -34.43
CA MET A 125 33.24 26.10 -33.99
C MET A 125 32.31 27.16 -33.40
N VAL A 126 32.84 28.06 -32.57
CA VAL A 126 32.07 29.19 -32.05
C VAL A 126 31.55 30.08 -33.17
N ARG A 127 32.36 30.32 -34.21
CA ARG A 127 31.93 31.09 -35.40
C ARG A 127 30.83 30.39 -36.18
N ALA A 128 30.95 29.09 -36.43
CA ALA A 128 29.91 28.29 -37.10
C ALA A 128 28.60 28.30 -36.31
N ALA A 129 28.68 28.11 -35.00
CA ALA A 129 27.52 28.18 -34.10
C ALA A 129 26.91 29.60 -34.06
N ALA A 130 27.75 30.64 -34.01
CA ALA A 130 27.31 32.03 -34.01
C ALA A 130 26.49 32.38 -35.26
N GLN A 131 26.90 31.92 -36.44
CA GLN A 131 26.15 32.20 -37.67
C GLN A 131 24.75 31.58 -37.68
N ARG A 132 24.51 30.52 -36.91
CA ARG A 132 23.24 29.79 -36.86
C ARG A 132 22.36 30.22 -35.69
N PHE A 133 22.97 30.42 -34.53
CA PHE A 133 22.27 30.56 -33.25
C PHE A 133 22.37 31.97 -32.64
N ALA A 134 23.25 32.86 -33.14
CA ALA A 134 23.36 34.20 -32.59
C ALA A 134 22.14 35.07 -32.97
N GLY A 135 21.43 35.59 -31.95
CA GLY A 135 20.40 36.62 -32.11
C GLY A 135 18.94 36.12 -32.18
N ARG A 136 18.68 34.82 -32.03
CA ARG A 136 17.32 34.27 -31.82
C ARG A 136 17.18 33.74 -30.39
N SER A 137 15.99 33.32 -29.96
CA SER A 137 15.82 32.60 -28.68
C SER A 137 16.74 31.38 -28.68
N GLN A 138 17.86 31.51 -27.96
CA GLN A 138 19.05 30.69 -28.18
C GLN A 138 18.78 29.22 -27.88
N GLU A 139 18.01 28.92 -26.84
CA GLU A 139 17.66 27.54 -26.49
C GLU A 139 16.75 26.87 -27.53
N GLN A 140 15.67 27.53 -27.97
CA GLN A 140 14.65 26.90 -28.83
C GLN A 140 15.17 26.54 -30.22
N VAL A 141 16.01 27.41 -30.83
CA VAL A 141 16.52 27.17 -32.18
C VAL A 141 17.64 26.12 -32.18
N ILE A 142 18.48 26.11 -31.14
CA ILE A 142 19.50 25.07 -30.96
C ILE A 142 18.82 23.73 -30.76
N GLU A 143 17.84 23.65 -29.86
CA GLU A 143 17.09 22.42 -29.59
C GLU A 143 16.43 21.88 -30.86
N GLN A 144 15.66 22.71 -31.60
CA GLN A 144 14.94 22.26 -32.79
C GLN A 144 15.89 21.76 -33.90
N GLN A 145 16.91 22.54 -34.25
CA GLN A 145 17.81 22.19 -35.35
C GLN A 145 18.73 21.02 -35.01
N THR A 146 19.17 20.93 -33.75
CA THR A 146 20.05 19.84 -33.31
C THR A 146 19.26 18.54 -33.13
N SER A 147 18.02 18.64 -32.63
CA SER A 147 17.11 17.50 -32.55
C SER A 147 16.79 16.94 -33.94
N GLU A 148 16.53 17.77 -34.95
CA GLU A 148 16.26 17.30 -36.31
C GLU A 148 17.41 16.46 -36.89
N VAL A 149 18.66 16.90 -36.70
CA VAL A 149 19.84 16.14 -37.12
C VAL A 149 19.94 14.83 -36.37
N LEU A 150 19.80 14.85 -35.04
CA LEU A 150 19.90 13.66 -34.21
C LEU A 150 18.76 12.66 -34.48
N VAL A 151 17.53 13.12 -34.72
CA VAL A 151 16.41 12.27 -35.15
C VAL A 151 16.73 11.58 -36.49
N GLY A 152 17.34 12.30 -37.43
CA GLY A 152 17.80 11.73 -38.70
C GLY A 152 18.84 10.63 -38.50
N VAL A 153 19.84 10.85 -37.63
CA VAL A 153 20.86 9.85 -37.28
C VAL A 153 20.22 8.65 -36.58
N LEU A 154 19.33 8.88 -35.62
CA LEU A 154 18.63 7.80 -34.90
C LEU A 154 17.81 6.92 -35.85
N ARG A 155 17.08 7.53 -36.78
CA ARG A 155 16.33 6.79 -37.80
C ARG A 155 17.25 5.96 -38.70
N THR A 156 18.41 6.51 -39.04
CA THR A 156 19.41 5.83 -39.88
C THR A 156 20.02 4.62 -39.16
N ILE A 157 20.50 4.80 -37.92
CA ILE A 157 21.09 3.70 -37.13
C ILE A 157 20.02 2.66 -36.79
N ALA A 158 18.81 3.06 -36.41
CA ALA A 158 17.71 2.15 -36.13
C ALA A 158 17.45 1.21 -37.31
N GLY A 159 17.50 1.71 -38.55
CA GLY A 159 17.34 0.90 -39.76
C GLY A 159 18.43 -0.15 -39.99
N THR A 160 19.59 -0.02 -39.35
CA THR A 160 20.72 -0.98 -39.47
C THR A 160 20.71 -2.07 -38.40
N LEU A 161 20.08 -1.82 -37.24
CA LEU A 161 20.03 -2.74 -36.11
C LEU A 161 18.65 -3.40 -35.95
N THR A 162 18.61 -4.52 -35.25
CA THR A 162 17.36 -5.17 -34.84
C THR A 162 16.84 -4.56 -33.54
N VAL A 163 15.55 -4.76 -33.24
CA VAL A 163 14.93 -4.28 -31.99
C VAL A 163 15.65 -4.82 -30.76
N GLU A 164 16.07 -6.09 -30.82
CA GLU A 164 16.75 -6.78 -29.72
C GLU A 164 18.13 -6.18 -29.43
N SER A 165 18.94 -5.89 -30.46
CA SER A 165 20.24 -5.25 -30.25
C SER A 165 20.08 -3.83 -29.69
N ILE A 166 19.07 -3.07 -30.13
CA ILE A 166 18.78 -1.76 -29.54
C ILE A 166 18.38 -1.90 -28.05
N LEU A 167 17.65 -2.97 -27.70
CA LEU A 167 17.17 -3.19 -26.33
C LEU A 167 18.27 -3.72 -25.38
N TYR A 168 19.07 -4.68 -25.84
CA TYR A 168 20.09 -5.37 -25.03
C TYR A 168 21.48 -4.73 -25.12
N GLU A 169 21.88 -4.24 -26.29
CA GLU A 169 23.23 -3.73 -26.61
C GLU A 169 23.24 -2.19 -26.71
N ARG A 170 22.61 -1.51 -25.73
CA ARG A 170 22.41 -0.04 -25.75
C ARG A 170 23.71 0.77 -25.89
N GLN A 171 24.83 0.24 -25.40
CA GLN A 171 26.13 0.91 -25.45
C GLN A 171 26.69 0.94 -26.88
N ASP A 172 26.54 -0.16 -27.62
CA ASP A 172 27.02 -0.26 -29.00
C ASP A 172 26.18 0.64 -29.92
N PHE A 173 24.85 0.65 -29.75
CA PHE A 173 23.99 1.62 -30.45
C PHE A 173 24.41 3.06 -30.15
N SER A 174 24.66 3.40 -28.88
CA SER A 174 25.05 4.76 -28.49
C SER A 174 26.41 5.18 -29.09
N LYS A 175 27.31 4.21 -29.28
CA LYS A 175 28.59 4.43 -29.96
C LYS A 175 28.39 4.70 -31.45
N GLU A 176 27.59 3.90 -32.15
CA GLU A 176 27.29 4.13 -33.58
C GLU A 176 26.61 5.47 -33.82
N VAL A 177 25.68 5.87 -32.94
CA VAL A 177 25.06 7.20 -32.98
C VAL A 177 26.11 8.29 -32.81
N LYS A 178 27.05 8.16 -31.87
CA LYS A 178 28.13 9.14 -31.68
C LYS A 178 29.04 9.23 -32.90
N ASP A 179 29.41 8.11 -33.49
CA ASP A 179 30.32 8.07 -34.65
C ASP A 179 29.73 8.80 -35.87
N ILE A 180 28.41 8.75 -36.08
CA ILE A 180 27.72 9.48 -37.16
C ILE A 180 27.35 10.92 -36.75
N ALA A 181 26.86 11.13 -35.53
CA ALA A 181 26.36 12.43 -35.10
C ALA A 181 27.47 13.46 -34.88
N VAL A 182 28.63 13.05 -34.34
CA VAL A 182 29.76 13.95 -34.05
C VAL A 182 30.19 14.78 -35.27
N PRO A 183 30.47 14.22 -36.46
CA PRO A 183 30.85 15.03 -37.61
C PRO A 183 29.72 15.97 -38.08
N MET A 184 28.45 15.51 -38.08
CA MET A 184 27.30 16.32 -38.51
C MET A 184 27.02 17.53 -37.59
N LEU A 185 27.28 17.36 -36.30
CA LEU A 185 27.18 18.40 -35.29
C LEU A 185 28.39 19.35 -35.31
N ALA A 186 29.58 18.82 -35.57
CA ALA A 186 30.81 19.61 -35.68
C ALA A 186 30.74 20.65 -36.82
N GLU A 187 30.11 20.32 -37.96
CA GLU A 187 29.84 21.26 -39.05
C GLU A 187 29.00 22.46 -38.62
N ARG A 188 28.17 22.29 -37.59
CA ARG A 188 27.33 23.34 -36.98
C ARG A 188 28.02 24.03 -35.79
N GLY A 189 29.25 23.65 -35.46
CA GLY A 189 30.00 24.18 -34.33
C GLY A 189 29.59 23.58 -32.98
N LEU A 190 28.87 22.46 -32.98
CA LEU A 190 28.41 21.75 -31.78
C LEU A 190 29.25 20.50 -31.51
N ILE A 191 29.38 20.14 -30.24
CA ILE A 191 30.01 18.90 -29.78
C ILE A 191 28.96 18.11 -29.00
N LEU A 192 28.83 16.83 -29.32
CA LEU A 192 28.05 15.87 -28.54
C LEU A 192 28.90 15.38 -27.36
N GLU A 193 28.55 15.77 -26.14
CA GLU A 193 29.25 15.31 -24.94
C GLU A 193 28.75 13.95 -24.50
N ASN A 194 27.42 13.81 -24.42
CA ASN A 194 26.79 12.56 -24.05
C ASN A 194 25.52 12.31 -24.88
N PHE A 195 25.26 11.03 -25.09
CA PHE A 195 24.05 10.54 -25.74
C PHE A 195 23.60 9.28 -25.01
N GLU A 196 22.35 9.26 -24.56
CA GLU A 196 21.79 8.15 -23.80
C GLU A 196 20.37 7.83 -24.26
N ILE A 197 20.07 6.54 -24.40
CA ILE A 197 18.73 6.04 -24.72
C ILE A 197 17.93 5.91 -23.43
N GLN A 198 16.80 6.61 -23.34
CA GLN A 198 15.87 6.49 -22.21
C GLN A 198 14.95 5.29 -22.40
N THR A 199 14.17 5.32 -23.48
CA THR A 199 13.08 4.38 -23.71
C THR A 199 13.07 3.93 -25.17
N VAL A 200 12.81 2.64 -25.35
CA VAL A 200 12.60 2.00 -26.65
C VAL A 200 11.19 1.44 -26.61
N GLU A 201 10.29 2.06 -27.35
CA GLU A 201 8.88 1.65 -27.46
C GLU A 201 8.67 1.09 -28.86
N ASP A 202 7.84 0.06 -29.00
CA ASP A 202 7.38 -0.37 -30.32
C ASP A 202 5.95 0.12 -30.57
N THR A 203 5.63 0.41 -31.83
CA THR A 203 4.26 0.87 -32.19
C THR A 203 3.23 -0.25 -32.11
N GLY A 204 3.68 -1.51 -32.08
CA GLY A 204 2.84 -2.70 -32.01
C GLY A 204 2.90 -3.37 -30.64
N GLU A 205 2.96 -4.70 -30.66
CA GLU A 205 3.17 -5.52 -29.46
C GLU A 205 4.39 -6.44 -29.59
N TYR A 206 5.36 -6.10 -30.42
CA TYR A 206 6.54 -6.90 -30.66
C TYR A 206 7.36 -7.12 -29.39
N ILE A 207 7.70 -6.05 -28.66
CA ILE A 207 8.53 -6.16 -27.44
C ILE A 207 7.76 -6.92 -26.36
N ARG A 208 6.45 -6.68 -26.24
CA ARG A 208 5.57 -7.39 -25.31
C ARG A 208 5.51 -8.89 -25.62
N ASN A 209 5.37 -9.25 -26.90
CA ASN A 209 5.35 -10.64 -27.34
C ASN A 209 6.72 -11.33 -27.19
N LEU A 210 7.83 -10.60 -27.33
CA LEU A 210 9.18 -11.11 -27.07
C LEU A 210 9.37 -11.48 -25.59
N GLY A 211 8.76 -10.74 -24.66
CA GLY A 211 8.80 -11.02 -23.23
C GLY A 211 7.90 -12.18 -22.78
N ARG A 212 6.80 -12.46 -23.52
CA ARG A 212 5.76 -13.42 -23.11
C ARG A 212 6.28 -14.86 -22.87
N PRO A 213 7.13 -15.46 -23.73
CA PRO A 213 7.66 -16.80 -23.48
C PRO A 213 8.54 -16.87 -22.22
N ARG A 214 9.33 -15.83 -21.95
CA ARG A 214 10.18 -15.75 -20.75
C ARG A 214 9.34 -15.60 -19.49
N ALA A 215 8.33 -14.73 -19.52
CA ALA A 215 7.38 -14.58 -18.42
C ALA A 215 6.66 -15.91 -18.12
N ALA A 216 6.22 -16.62 -19.16
CA ALA A 216 5.59 -17.94 -19.01
C ALA A 216 6.57 -19.00 -18.47
N ALA A 217 7.85 -18.96 -18.85
CA ALA A 217 8.86 -19.85 -18.28
C ALA A 217 9.08 -19.59 -16.80
N VAL A 218 9.29 -18.33 -16.41
CA VAL A 218 9.45 -17.93 -15.00
C VAL A 218 8.22 -18.28 -14.17
N ALA A 219 7.01 -18.07 -14.71
CA ALA A 219 5.77 -18.43 -14.03
C ALA A 219 5.64 -19.94 -13.82
N ARG A 220 5.97 -20.75 -14.84
CA ARG A 220 5.97 -22.22 -14.69
C ARG A 220 7.01 -22.69 -13.67
N ASP A 221 8.22 -22.13 -13.70
CA ASP A 221 9.29 -22.51 -12.78
C ASP A 221 8.91 -22.14 -11.33
N ALA A 222 8.27 -20.98 -11.13
CA ALA A 222 7.72 -20.59 -9.85
C ALA A 222 6.61 -21.54 -9.37
N GLU A 223 5.67 -21.92 -10.24
CA GLU A 223 4.59 -22.87 -9.90
C GLU A 223 5.15 -24.26 -9.52
N ILE A 224 6.17 -24.73 -10.24
CA ILE A 224 6.86 -25.99 -9.91
C ILE A 224 7.54 -25.88 -8.55
N ALA A 225 8.24 -24.77 -8.27
CA ALA A 225 8.91 -24.55 -6.99
C ALA A 225 7.92 -24.50 -5.82
N GLU A 226 6.78 -23.83 -5.99
CA GLU A 226 5.70 -23.77 -4.99
C GLU A 226 5.07 -25.15 -4.76
N ALA A 227 4.78 -25.90 -5.83
CA ALA A 227 4.23 -27.24 -5.73
C ALA A 227 5.19 -28.20 -5.01
N GLN A 228 6.49 -28.13 -5.31
CA GLN A 228 7.52 -28.91 -4.64
C GLN A 228 7.65 -28.54 -3.16
N ALA A 229 7.69 -27.24 -2.83
CA ALA A 229 7.75 -26.78 -1.44
C ALA A 229 6.51 -27.21 -0.64
N GLN A 230 5.32 -27.15 -1.27
CA GLN A 230 4.08 -27.60 -0.64
C GLN A 230 4.04 -29.11 -0.45
N GLN A 231 4.50 -29.88 -1.44
CA GLN A 231 4.63 -31.33 -1.32
C GLN A 231 5.57 -31.71 -0.18
N GLU A 232 6.76 -31.12 -0.11
CA GLU A 232 7.74 -31.39 0.95
C GLU A 232 7.19 -31.02 2.34
N SER A 233 6.54 -29.87 2.45
CA SER A 233 5.86 -29.46 3.70
C SER A 233 4.78 -30.45 4.12
N THR A 234 3.98 -30.94 3.16
CA THR A 234 2.92 -31.92 3.41
C THR A 234 3.49 -33.28 3.80
N GLU A 235 4.56 -33.72 3.13
CA GLU A 235 5.25 -34.98 3.44
C GLU A 235 5.84 -34.95 4.84
N ARG A 236 6.57 -33.88 5.21
CA ARG A 236 7.09 -33.71 6.57
C ARG A 236 5.98 -33.68 7.64
N SER A 237 4.84 -33.06 7.33
CA SER A 237 3.67 -33.05 8.22
C SER A 237 3.06 -34.45 8.37
N ASN A 238 2.92 -35.19 7.27
CA ASN A 238 2.41 -36.56 7.28
C ASN A 238 3.34 -37.51 8.04
N GLU A 239 4.66 -37.42 7.83
CA GLU A 239 5.66 -38.18 8.57
C GLU A 239 5.57 -37.90 10.08
N ALA A 240 5.49 -36.62 10.46
CA ALA A 240 5.29 -36.23 11.85
C ALA A 240 3.98 -36.80 12.43
N ALA A 241 2.88 -36.77 11.66
CA ALA A 241 1.60 -37.33 12.08
C ALA A 241 1.66 -38.86 12.26
N VAL A 242 2.34 -39.58 11.35
CA VAL A 242 2.57 -41.03 11.48
C VAL A 242 3.39 -41.34 12.73
N GLN A 243 4.47 -40.59 12.98
CA GLN A 243 5.31 -40.77 14.17
C GLN A 243 4.52 -40.53 15.47
N ILE A 244 3.66 -39.51 15.50
CA ILE A 244 2.77 -39.25 16.64
C ILE A 244 1.78 -40.40 16.81
N ALA A 245 1.19 -40.90 15.73
CA ALA A 245 0.26 -42.03 15.78
C ALA A 245 0.93 -43.32 16.28
N GLU A 246 2.15 -43.61 15.82
CA GLU A 246 2.94 -44.75 16.30
C GLU A 246 3.31 -44.61 17.77
N SER A 247 3.74 -43.42 18.19
CA SER A 247 4.02 -43.11 19.60
C SER A 247 2.77 -43.32 20.47
N ASN A 248 1.62 -42.76 20.08
CA ASN A 248 0.35 -42.95 20.77
C ASN A 248 -0.08 -44.41 20.83
N LYS A 249 0.08 -45.17 19.73
CA LYS A 249 -0.18 -46.61 19.70
C LYS A 249 0.74 -47.36 20.67
N SER A 250 2.02 -47.03 20.70
CA SER A 250 2.99 -47.64 21.61
C SER A 250 2.64 -47.37 23.08
N LEU A 251 2.24 -46.13 23.41
CA LEU A 251 1.78 -45.74 24.74
C LEU A 251 0.50 -46.49 25.14
N ALA A 252 -0.46 -46.62 24.23
CA ALA A 252 -1.69 -47.37 24.47
C ALA A 252 -1.43 -48.86 24.72
N LEU A 253 -0.54 -49.50 23.95
CA LEU A 253 -0.12 -50.88 24.17
C LEU A 253 0.59 -51.04 25.52
N ARG A 254 1.52 -50.13 25.85
CA ARG A 254 2.23 -50.15 27.13
C ARG A 254 1.26 -50.03 28.30
N ASN A 255 0.30 -49.12 28.21
CA ASN A 255 -0.73 -48.95 29.23
C ASN A 255 -1.62 -50.19 29.35
N ALA A 256 -1.99 -50.83 28.23
CA ALA A 256 -2.75 -52.08 28.25
C ALA A 256 -1.97 -53.24 28.90
N THR A 257 -0.67 -53.36 28.62
CA THR A 257 0.21 -54.35 29.26
C THR A 257 0.33 -54.09 30.77
N ILE A 258 0.58 -52.84 31.18
CA ILE A 258 0.62 -52.47 32.60
C ILE A 258 -0.71 -52.80 33.28
N ALA A 259 -1.85 -52.46 32.65
CA ALA A 259 -3.16 -52.78 33.19
C ALA A 259 -3.36 -54.30 33.36
N GLN A 260 -2.95 -55.10 32.38
CA GLN A 260 -2.99 -56.56 32.48
C GLN A 260 -2.10 -57.09 33.61
N GLU A 261 -0.85 -56.64 33.71
CA GLU A 261 0.09 -57.04 34.78
C GLU A 261 -0.44 -56.65 36.16
N THR A 262 -1.01 -55.44 36.30
CA THR A 262 -1.62 -54.99 37.55
C THR A 262 -2.85 -55.80 37.92
N ALA A 263 -3.72 -56.13 36.95
CA ALA A 263 -4.90 -56.96 37.19
C ALA A 263 -4.52 -58.38 37.60
N GLN A 264 -3.49 -58.96 36.99
CA GLN A 264 -2.97 -60.26 37.37
C GLN A 264 -2.34 -60.25 38.77
N ALA A 265 -1.50 -59.26 39.07
CA ALA A 265 -0.91 -59.10 40.40
C ALA A 265 -1.98 -58.86 41.48
N GLN A 266 -3.05 -58.13 41.17
CA GLN A 266 -4.20 -57.95 42.06
C GLN A 266 -4.96 -59.26 42.28
N ALA A 267 -5.25 -60.02 41.23
CA ALA A 267 -5.90 -61.32 41.33
C ALA A 267 -5.07 -62.33 42.15
N ASP A 268 -3.75 -62.35 41.96
CA ASP A 268 -2.85 -63.19 42.75
C ASP A 268 -2.81 -62.76 44.22
N ALA A 269 -2.80 -61.44 44.50
CA ALA A 269 -2.85 -60.91 45.85
C ALA A 269 -4.19 -61.19 46.54
N GLU A 270 -5.31 -61.12 45.82
CA GLU A 270 -6.65 -61.44 46.32
C GLU A 270 -6.79 -62.94 46.60
N ALA A 271 -6.34 -63.80 45.68
CA ALA A 271 -6.31 -65.25 45.88
C ALA A 271 -5.41 -65.65 47.06
N ALA A 272 -4.28 -64.97 47.28
CA ALA A 272 -3.43 -65.18 48.44
C ALA A 272 -4.12 -64.76 49.75
N ARG A 273 -4.84 -63.62 49.75
CA ARG A 273 -5.65 -63.19 50.90
C ARG A 273 -6.77 -64.18 51.20
N GLU A 274 -7.51 -64.63 50.18
CA GLU A 274 -8.60 -65.59 50.35
C GLU A 274 -8.09 -66.94 50.89
N ARG A 275 -6.94 -67.43 50.43
CA ARG A 275 -6.30 -68.62 51.03
C ARG A 275 -5.89 -68.40 52.48
N ALA A 276 -5.27 -67.27 52.80
CA ALA A 276 -4.88 -66.96 54.17
C ALA A 276 -6.10 -66.84 55.11
N GLU A 277 -7.20 -66.25 54.63
CA GLU A 277 -8.47 -66.19 55.38
C GLU A 277 -9.11 -67.57 55.54
N ALA A 278 -9.07 -68.42 54.50
CA ALA A 278 -9.57 -69.79 54.57
C ALA A 278 -8.75 -70.66 55.53
N GLU A 279 -7.42 -70.54 55.53
CA GLU A 279 -6.52 -71.19 56.48
C GLU A 279 -6.78 -70.71 57.92
N ALA A 280 -6.91 -69.40 58.13
CA ALA A 280 -7.27 -68.84 59.43
C ALA A 280 -8.64 -69.32 59.92
N GLN A 281 -9.64 -69.42 59.03
CA GLN A 281 -10.95 -69.98 59.36
C GLN A 281 -10.89 -71.47 59.71
N GLN A 282 -10.12 -72.27 58.97
CA GLN A 282 -9.90 -73.68 59.28
C GLN A 282 -9.22 -73.84 60.65
N GLU A 283 -8.23 -73.02 60.97
CA GLU A 283 -7.58 -73.04 62.28
C GLU A 283 -8.57 -72.69 63.40
N VAL A 284 -9.42 -71.67 63.21
CA VAL A 284 -10.48 -71.34 64.16
C VAL A 284 -11.48 -72.49 64.31
N LEU A 285 -11.87 -73.16 63.22
CA LEU A 285 -12.77 -74.32 63.29
C LEU A 285 -12.14 -75.49 64.05
N VAL A 286 -10.86 -75.81 63.83
CA VAL A 286 -10.14 -76.85 64.58
C VAL A 286 -10.07 -76.48 66.07
N GLN A 287 -9.82 -75.22 66.42
CA GLN A 287 -9.86 -74.75 67.80
C GLN A 287 -11.28 -74.87 68.39
N GLN A 288 -12.31 -74.53 67.63
CA GLN A 288 -13.70 -74.69 68.05
C GLN A 288 -14.08 -76.16 68.24
N GLU A 289 -13.63 -77.08 67.38
CA GLU A 289 -13.82 -78.52 67.54
C GLU A 289 -13.13 -79.03 68.80
N GLN A 290 -11.90 -78.60 69.10
CA GLN A 290 -11.23 -78.95 70.35
C GLN A 290 -11.99 -78.42 71.58
N VAL A 291 -12.49 -77.18 71.52
CA VAL A 291 -13.35 -76.63 72.58
C VAL A 291 -14.66 -77.41 72.70
N ALA A 292 -15.27 -77.82 71.58
CA ALA A 292 -16.49 -78.62 71.54
C ALA A 292 -16.26 -80.03 72.13
N GLN A 293 -15.14 -80.69 71.81
CA GLN A 293 -14.77 -81.98 72.40
C GLN A 293 -14.55 -81.86 73.91
N ARG A 294 -13.88 -80.81 74.38
CA ARG A 294 -13.72 -80.54 75.82
C ARG A 294 -15.07 -80.30 76.51
N ARG A 295 -15.98 -79.55 75.87
CA ARG A 295 -17.35 -79.34 76.37
C ARG A 295 -18.18 -80.61 76.35
N ALA A 296 -18.06 -81.45 75.33
CA ALA A 296 -18.74 -82.74 75.24
C ALA A 296 -18.26 -83.71 76.34
N ALA A 297 -16.95 -83.79 76.57
CA ALA A 297 -16.37 -84.59 77.66
C ALA A 297 -16.81 -84.12 79.06
N LEU A 298 -16.90 -82.79 79.28
CA LEU A 298 -17.49 -82.23 80.50
C LEU A 298 -18.97 -82.63 80.62
N ARG A 299 -19.73 -82.57 79.53
CA ARG A 299 -21.15 -82.92 79.52
C ARG A 299 -21.42 -84.41 79.72
N GLU A 300 -20.51 -85.29 79.27
CA GLU A 300 -20.60 -86.73 79.53
C GLU A 300 -20.38 -87.06 81.01
N GLN A 301 -19.53 -86.29 81.72
CA GLN A 301 -19.39 -86.39 83.18
C GLN A 301 -20.63 -85.87 83.93
N GLU A 302 -21.26 -84.81 83.43
CA GLU A 302 -22.53 -84.29 83.98
C GLU A 302 -23.68 -85.32 83.79
N LEU A 303 -23.77 -85.92 82.60
CA LEU A 303 -24.83 -86.88 82.25
C LEU A 303 -24.77 -88.18 83.08
N GLN A 304 -23.59 -88.64 83.55
CA GLN A 304 -23.52 -89.80 84.46
C GLN A 304 -24.04 -89.50 85.87
N THR A 305 -24.11 -88.22 86.26
CA THR A 305 -24.68 -87.79 87.56
C THR A 305 -26.19 -87.58 87.48
N GLU A 306 -26.73 -87.30 86.29
CA GLU A 306 -28.14 -86.97 86.05
C GLU A 306 -29.09 -88.17 85.92
N VAL A 307 -28.62 -89.39 85.71
CA VAL A 307 -29.50 -90.55 85.42
C VAL A 307 -30.14 -91.20 86.67
N ARG A 308 -29.64 -90.94 87.89
CA ARG A 308 -30.26 -91.49 89.14
C ARG A 308 -31.21 -90.53 89.88
N LYS A 309 -31.17 -89.22 89.62
CA LYS A 309 -32.06 -88.23 90.26
C LYS A 309 -33.36 -87.84 89.53
N PRO A 310 -33.72 -88.28 88.30
CA PRO A 310 -34.88 -87.74 87.59
C PRO A 310 -36.17 -88.56 87.85
N ALA A 311 -36.35 -89.06 89.07
CA ALA A 311 -37.58 -89.75 89.46
C ALA A 311 -38.67 -88.79 89.98
N GLU A 312 -38.37 -87.54 90.35
CA GLU A 312 -39.34 -86.67 91.06
C GLU A 312 -39.60 -85.27 90.48
N ALA A 313 -38.87 -84.80 89.45
CA ALA A 313 -39.04 -83.43 88.92
C ALA A 313 -39.81 -83.33 87.57
N ARG A 314 -40.55 -84.37 87.17
CA ARG A 314 -41.49 -84.34 86.03
C ARG A 314 -42.78 -83.55 86.30
N LYS A 315 -42.87 -82.81 87.41
CA LYS A 315 -44.11 -82.13 87.85
C LYS A 315 -44.11 -80.61 87.84
N TYR A 316 -43.00 -79.92 87.55
CA TYR A 316 -42.97 -78.47 87.83
C TYR A 316 -43.03 -77.51 86.65
N GLU A 317 -42.61 -77.84 85.43
CA GLU A 317 -42.46 -76.78 84.42
C GLU A 317 -43.07 -77.08 83.05
N ALA A 318 -44.25 -77.70 83.11
CA ALA A 318 -45.40 -77.35 82.27
C ALA A 318 -45.85 -75.86 82.45
N ALA A 319 -44.91 -74.96 82.78
CA ALA A 319 -45.13 -73.59 83.22
C ALA A 319 -44.32 -72.55 82.41
N GLN A 320 -43.27 -72.93 81.67
CA GLN A 320 -42.49 -71.96 80.85
C GLN A 320 -42.84 -71.95 79.36
N GLU A 321 -43.59 -72.93 78.85
CA GLU A 321 -43.88 -73.05 77.41
C GLU A 321 -44.98 -72.09 76.90
N ALA A 322 -45.66 -71.37 77.81
CA ALA A 322 -46.74 -70.44 77.48
C ALA A 322 -46.26 -68.99 77.24
N ASP A 323 -45.09 -68.58 77.77
CA ASP A 323 -44.59 -67.21 77.62
C ASP A 323 -43.89 -66.95 76.28
N ALA A 324 -43.35 -67.98 75.62
CA ALA A 324 -42.67 -67.84 74.32
C ALA A 324 -43.62 -67.53 73.15
N ARG A 325 -44.93 -67.80 73.28
CA ARG A 325 -45.89 -67.62 72.18
C ARG A 325 -46.38 -66.18 72.01
N LYS A 326 -46.21 -65.30 73.00
CA LYS A 326 -46.64 -63.88 72.89
C LYS A 326 -45.59 -62.97 72.23
N TYR A 327 -44.30 -63.28 72.36
CA TYR A 327 -43.20 -62.47 71.81
C TYR A 327 -43.06 -62.61 70.26
N ALA A 328 -43.52 -63.72 69.69
CA ALA A 328 -43.48 -63.95 68.24
C ALA A 328 -44.53 -63.14 67.46
N ALA A 329 -45.64 -62.77 68.08
CA ALA A 329 -46.74 -62.05 67.42
C ALA A 329 -46.53 -60.53 67.32
N GLU A 330 -45.67 -59.93 68.15
CA GLU A 330 -45.36 -58.48 68.09
C GLU A 330 -44.32 -58.14 67.00
N GLN A 331 -43.37 -59.05 66.72
CA GLN A 331 -42.30 -58.83 65.73
C GLN A 331 -42.79 -58.88 64.27
N GLU A 332 -43.81 -59.68 63.96
CA GLU A 332 -44.36 -59.76 62.60
C GLU A 332 -45.12 -58.48 62.17
N ALA A 333 -45.67 -57.72 63.13
CA ALA A 333 -46.39 -56.48 62.84
C ALA A 333 -45.47 -55.26 62.59
N GLU A 334 -44.23 -55.29 63.10
CA GLU A 334 -43.27 -54.20 62.96
C GLU A 334 -42.49 -54.27 61.63
N ALA A 335 -42.22 -55.48 61.13
CA ALA A 335 -41.56 -55.71 59.84
C ALA A 335 -42.40 -55.20 58.64
N ALA A 336 -43.73 -55.28 58.71
CA ALA A 336 -44.63 -54.86 57.64
C ALA A 336 -44.67 -53.33 57.44
N LYS A 337 -44.47 -52.53 58.51
CA LYS A 337 -44.45 -51.06 58.42
C LYS A 337 -43.16 -50.51 57.80
N THR A 338 -42.02 -51.11 58.09
CA THR A 338 -40.71 -50.62 57.60
C THR A 338 -40.50 -50.89 56.11
N THR A 339 -41.10 -51.96 55.55
CA THR A 339 -41.06 -52.24 54.11
C THR A 339 -41.97 -51.32 53.28
N ALA A 340 -43.03 -50.77 53.87
CA ALA A 340 -43.94 -49.85 53.18
C ALA A 340 -43.35 -48.42 53.08
N ILE A 341 -42.63 -47.95 54.10
CA ILE A 341 -42.01 -46.61 54.12
C ILE A 341 -40.82 -46.53 53.15
N ARG A 342 -39.96 -47.56 53.08
CA ARG A 342 -38.80 -47.57 52.16
C ARG A 342 -39.17 -47.63 50.67
N LYS A 343 -40.33 -48.20 50.31
CA LYS A 343 -40.82 -48.20 48.92
C LYS A 343 -41.35 -46.82 48.50
N ALA A 344 -41.99 -46.09 49.41
CA ALA A 344 -42.47 -44.74 49.15
C ALA A 344 -41.34 -43.70 49.01
N GLU A 345 -40.26 -43.83 49.77
CA GLU A 345 -39.09 -42.94 49.69
C GLU A 345 -38.25 -43.16 48.41
N ALA A 346 -38.15 -44.41 47.94
CA ALA A 346 -37.41 -44.74 46.71
C ALA A 346 -38.08 -44.22 45.43
N GLU A 347 -39.41 -44.12 45.40
CA GLU A 347 -40.16 -43.54 44.27
C GLU A 347 -40.12 -42.01 44.29
N ALA A 348 -40.06 -41.38 45.47
CA ALA A 348 -39.88 -39.94 45.62
C ALA A 348 -38.47 -39.46 45.20
N GLN A 349 -37.41 -40.25 45.47
CA GLN A 349 -36.05 -39.91 45.05
C GLN A 349 -35.80 -40.12 43.54
N ARG A 350 -36.47 -41.09 42.90
CA ARG A 350 -36.37 -41.28 41.44
C ARG A 350 -37.04 -40.17 40.65
N THR A 351 -38.13 -39.61 41.18
CA THR A 351 -38.88 -38.52 40.53
C THR A 351 -38.18 -37.16 40.67
N THR A 352 -37.51 -36.87 41.79
CA THR A 352 -36.68 -35.65 41.92
C THR A 352 -35.39 -35.72 41.10
N ALA A 353 -34.73 -36.88 41.05
CA ALA A 353 -33.52 -37.08 40.26
C ALA A 353 -33.76 -36.98 38.73
N GLN A 354 -34.91 -37.43 38.24
CA GLN A 354 -35.29 -37.25 36.82
C GLN A 354 -35.63 -35.79 36.48
N ALA A 355 -36.30 -35.07 37.39
CA ALA A 355 -36.63 -33.65 37.19
C ALA A 355 -35.39 -32.73 37.17
N GLU A 356 -34.37 -33.02 37.98
CA GLU A 356 -33.10 -32.28 37.98
C GLU A 356 -32.22 -32.59 36.75
N ALA A 357 -32.28 -33.82 36.23
CA ALA A 357 -31.62 -34.21 34.98
C ALA A 357 -32.22 -33.49 33.75
N GLU A 358 -33.55 -33.30 33.70
CA GLU A 358 -34.20 -32.54 32.62
C GLU A 358 -34.01 -31.02 32.77
N ALA A 359 -33.94 -30.49 33.99
CA ALA A 359 -33.63 -29.08 34.25
C ALA A 359 -32.19 -28.71 33.90
N SER A 360 -31.23 -29.62 34.10
CA SER A 360 -29.82 -29.41 33.71
C SER A 360 -29.62 -29.61 32.20
N ALA A 361 -30.33 -30.55 31.56
CA ALA A 361 -30.32 -30.74 30.11
C ALA A 361 -30.97 -29.57 29.34
N SER A 362 -31.98 -28.91 29.91
CA SER A 362 -32.60 -27.71 29.30
C SER A 362 -31.73 -26.47 29.45
N ARG A 363 -31.04 -26.28 30.59
CA ARG A 363 -30.07 -25.19 30.77
C ARG A 363 -28.86 -25.32 29.86
N SER A 364 -28.31 -26.53 29.70
CA SER A 364 -27.16 -26.76 28.80
C SER A 364 -27.52 -26.63 27.32
N ARG A 365 -28.77 -26.95 26.91
CA ARG A 365 -29.27 -26.62 25.56
C ARG A 365 -29.50 -25.12 25.35
N ALA A 366 -29.93 -24.39 26.39
CA ALA A 366 -30.11 -22.94 26.32
C ALA A 366 -28.76 -22.19 26.27
N GLU A 367 -27.75 -22.62 27.02
CA GLU A 367 -26.39 -22.06 26.98
C GLU A 367 -25.68 -22.38 25.65
N ALA A 368 -25.86 -23.58 25.11
CA ALA A 368 -25.36 -23.93 23.78
C ALA A 368 -25.99 -23.05 22.68
N ALA A 369 -27.28 -22.73 22.78
CA ALA A 369 -27.97 -21.84 21.84
C ALA A 369 -27.48 -20.37 21.92
N LEU A 370 -27.18 -19.87 23.13
CA LEU A 370 -26.64 -18.51 23.32
C LEU A 370 -25.22 -18.37 22.76
N ILE A 371 -24.37 -19.40 22.93
CA ILE A 371 -23.01 -19.42 22.38
C ILE A 371 -23.04 -19.50 20.84
N GLU A 372 -23.96 -20.29 20.26
CA GLU A 372 -24.12 -20.37 18.81
C GLU A 372 -24.65 -19.05 18.21
N GLN A 373 -25.50 -18.32 18.94
CA GLN A 373 -25.98 -17.01 18.54
C GLN A 373 -24.89 -15.92 18.66
N GLN A 374 -24.04 -15.97 19.69
CA GLN A 374 -22.87 -15.11 19.81
C GLN A 374 -21.85 -15.36 18.69
N ARG A 375 -21.57 -16.63 18.34
CA ARG A 375 -20.65 -16.95 17.23
C ARG A 375 -21.21 -16.54 15.87
N ARG A 376 -22.53 -16.57 15.67
CA ARG A 376 -23.17 -16.01 14.46
C ARG A 376 -23.08 -14.49 14.41
N ALA A 377 -23.21 -13.80 15.56
CA ALA A 377 -23.07 -12.35 15.63
C ALA A 377 -21.61 -11.89 15.40
N GLU A 378 -20.62 -12.60 15.96
CA GLU A 378 -19.20 -12.33 15.72
C GLU A 378 -18.78 -12.68 14.30
N GLY A 379 -19.29 -13.78 13.73
CA GLY A 379 -19.07 -14.15 12.33
C GLY A 379 -19.68 -13.15 11.34
N ALA A 380 -20.85 -12.59 11.66
CA ALA A 380 -21.47 -11.53 10.86
C ALA A 380 -20.71 -10.19 10.95
N LEU A 381 -20.18 -9.83 12.12
CA LEU A 381 -19.33 -8.63 12.29
C LEU A 381 -17.97 -8.78 11.61
N ALA A 382 -17.41 -10.00 11.55
CA ALA A 382 -16.17 -10.28 10.82
C ALA A 382 -16.35 -10.22 9.31
N LEU A 383 -17.46 -10.77 8.78
CA LEU A 383 -17.82 -10.65 7.36
C LEU A 383 -18.13 -9.20 6.98
N ALA A 384 -18.85 -8.46 7.82
CA ALA A 384 -19.13 -7.04 7.59
C ALA A 384 -17.88 -6.16 7.60
N LYS A 385 -16.87 -6.47 8.44
CA LYS A 385 -15.56 -5.80 8.40
C LYS A 385 -14.77 -6.16 7.15
N ALA A 386 -14.77 -7.43 6.74
CA ALA A 386 -14.11 -7.86 5.51
C ALA A 386 -14.75 -7.23 4.26
N ASP A 387 -16.07 -7.09 4.22
CA ASP A 387 -16.78 -6.39 3.15
C ASP A 387 -16.52 -4.87 3.19
N ALA A 388 -16.43 -4.25 4.37
CA ALA A 388 -16.10 -2.83 4.51
C ALA A 388 -14.66 -2.52 4.04
N ASP A 389 -13.69 -3.34 4.41
CA ASP A 389 -12.29 -3.22 3.97
C ASP A 389 -12.18 -3.50 2.46
N GLY A 390 -12.95 -4.45 1.94
CA GLY A 390 -13.04 -4.73 0.50
C GLY A 390 -13.67 -3.58 -0.32
N ILE A 391 -14.68 -2.90 0.24
CA ILE A 391 -15.32 -1.74 -0.38
C ILE A 391 -14.43 -0.49 -0.28
N GLN A 392 -13.71 -0.27 0.82
CA GLN A 392 -12.73 0.82 0.91
C GLN A 392 -11.57 0.61 -0.06
N ALA A 393 -11.02 -0.60 -0.16
CA ALA A 393 -9.95 -0.90 -1.09
C ALA A 393 -10.39 -0.75 -2.56
N ARG A 394 -11.63 -1.16 -2.90
CA ARG A 394 -12.21 -0.92 -4.23
C ARG A 394 -12.51 0.56 -4.45
N GLY A 395 -13.04 1.28 -3.46
CA GLY A 395 -13.33 2.71 -3.54
C GLY A 395 -12.06 3.56 -3.68
N GLU A 396 -10.95 3.20 -3.05
CA GLU A 396 -9.66 3.87 -3.23
C GLU A 396 -9.03 3.53 -4.60
N ALA A 397 -9.18 2.29 -5.07
CA ALA A 397 -8.75 1.90 -6.41
C ALA A 397 -9.57 2.59 -7.52
N GLU A 398 -10.89 2.69 -7.36
CA GLU A 398 -11.77 3.38 -8.30
C GLU A 398 -11.58 4.90 -8.23
N ALA A 399 -11.44 5.49 -7.03
CA ALA A 399 -11.19 6.92 -6.89
C ALA A 399 -9.78 7.33 -7.38
N SER A 400 -8.78 6.46 -7.30
CA SER A 400 -7.46 6.69 -7.90
C SER A 400 -7.48 6.52 -9.42
N ALA A 401 -8.19 5.53 -9.94
CA ALA A 401 -8.42 5.37 -11.37
C ALA A 401 -9.20 6.55 -11.97
N GLU A 402 -10.22 7.06 -11.27
CA GLU A 402 -11.03 8.18 -11.71
C GLU A 402 -10.32 9.53 -11.55
N ARG A 403 -9.49 9.73 -10.51
CA ARG A 403 -8.57 10.88 -10.45
C ARG A 403 -7.56 10.86 -11.59
N ALA A 404 -6.96 9.71 -11.89
CA ALA A 404 -6.03 9.58 -13.00
C ALA A 404 -6.72 9.82 -14.36
N GLN A 405 -7.95 9.32 -14.55
CA GLN A 405 -8.74 9.61 -15.75
C GLN A 405 -9.22 11.07 -15.79
N GLY A 406 -9.56 11.67 -14.66
CA GLY A 406 -9.97 13.07 -14.53
C GLY A 406 -8.82 14.03 -14.82
N GLU A 407 -7.61 13.74 -14.33
CA GLU A 407 -6.39 14.48 -14.64
C GLU A 407 -5.97 14.30 -16.10
N ALA A 408 -6.12 13.09 -16.66
CA ALA A 408 -5.90 12.83 -18.08
C ALA A 408 -6.92 13.56 -18.97
N ARG A 409 -8.20 13.60 -18.60
CA ARG A 409 -9.24 14.34 -19.32
C ARG A 409 -9.08 15.86 -19.16
N ALA A 410 -8.72 16.34 -17.96
CA ALA A 410 -8.47 17.75 -17.71
C ALA A 410 -7.24 18.25 -18.47
N SER A 411 -6.16 17.45 -18.52
CA SER A 411 -4.99 17.77 -19.33
C SER A 411 -5.26 17.68 -20.83
N ALA A 412 -6.06 16.72 -21.28
CA ALA A 412 -6.50 16.63 -22.68
C ALA A 412 -7.38 17.83 -23.08
N ILE A 413 -8.38 18.21 -22.27
CA ILE A 413 -9.24 19.37 -22.53
C ILE A 413 -8.44 20.68 -22.49
N LYS A 414 -7.45 20.79 -21.59
CA LYS A 414 -6.58 21.98 -21.51
C LYS A 414 -5.66 22.07 -22.73
N ALA A 415 -5.12 20.94 -23.19
CA ALA A 415 -4.33 20.86 -24.42
C ALA A 415 -5.19 21.15 -25.67
N GLU A 416 -6.45 20.70 -25.70
CA GLU A 416 -7.41 21.06 -26.74
C GLU A 416 -7.73 22.56 -26.71
N ALA A 417 -8.01 23.12 -25.52
CA ALA A 417 -8.30 24.54 -25.35
C ALA A 417 -7.14 25.45 -25.78
N ASP A 418 -5.90 25.05 -25.51
CA ASP A 418 -4.70 25.77 -25.97
C ASP A 418 -4.50 25.63 -27.48
N ALA A 419 -4.85 24.48 -28.08
CA ALA A 419 -4.89 24.31 -29.52
C ALA A 419 -6.00 25.17 -30.18
N TYR A 420 -7.15 25.34 -29.51
CA TYR A 420 -8.30 26.12 -30.02
C TYR A 420 -8.13 27.64 -29.95
N GLN A 421 -7.22 28.15 -29.12
CA GLN A 421 -6.88 29.58 -29.09
C GLN A 421 -6.11 30.03 -30.35
N THR A 422 -5.52 29.10 -31.10
CA THR A 422 -4.65 29.39 -32.25
C THR A 422 -5.41 29.42 -33.59
N PHE A 423 -6.70 29.02 -33.64
CA PHE A 423 -7.51 29.04 -34.87
C PHE A 423 -8.28 30.37 -35.08
N PRO A 424 -8.35 30.90 -36.32
CA PRO A 424 -9.09 32.13 -36.63
C PRO A 424 -10.62 31.98 -36.48
N GLU A 425 -11.32 33.08 -36.15
CA GLU A 425 -12.73 33.12 -35.68
C GLU A 425 -13.76 32.37 -36.55
N SER A 426 -13.50 32.16 -37.84
CA SER A 426 -14.43 31.50 -38.76
C SER A 426 -14.54 29.98 -38.59
N ALA A 427 -13.55 29.31 -37.96
CA ALA A 427 -13.59 27.86 -37.71
C ALA A 427 -14.38 27.46 -36.44
N ARG A 428 -14.54 28.39 -35.49
CA ARG A 428 -15.25 28.15 -34.21
C ARG A 428 -16.75 27.95 -34.41
N LEU A 429 -17.37 28.70 -35.33
CA LEU A 429 -18.81 28.62 -35.59
C LEU A 429 -19.21 27.29 -36.26
N GLN A 430 -18.36 26.77 -37.15
CA GLN A 430 -18.57 25.49 -37.83
C GLN A 430 -18.44 24.30 -36.86
N MET A 431 -17.44 24.32 -35.95
CA MET A 431 -17.27 23.28 -34.94
C MET A 431 -18.35 23.29 -33.86
N VAL A 432 -18.86 24.46 -33.46
CA VAL A 432 -20.00 24.54 -32.53
C VAL A 432 -21.26 23.92 -33.16
N LEU A 433 -21.49 24.14 -34.46
CA LEU A 433 -22.59 23.47 -35.18
C LEU A 433 -22.42 21.95 -35.27
N ASP A 434 -21.18 21.44 -35.42
CA ASP A 434 -20.87 20.00 -35.50
C ASP A 434 -20.81 19.28 -34.13
N ALA A 435 -20.49 20.01 -33.06
CA ALA A 435 -20.38 19.47 -31.70
C ALA A 435 -21.72 19.48 -30.94
N LEU A 436 -22.65 20.37 -31.29
CA LEU A 436 -23.97 20.47 -30.67
C LEU A 436 -24.76 19.13 -30.65
N PRO A 437 -24.80 18.33 -31.74
CA PRO A 437 -25.49 17.04 -31.74
C PRO A 437 -24.84 16.01 -30.81
N LYS A 438 -23.50 16.01 -30.70
CA LYS A 438 -22.76 15.04 -29.90
C LYS A 438 -22.87 15.29 -28.39
N MET A 439 -23.01 16.57 -28.00
CA MET A 439 -23.29 16.94 -26.61
C MET A 439 -24.77 16.75 -26.25
N ALA A 440 -25.69 16.90 -27.20
CA ALA A 440 -27.13 16.70 -26.95
C ALA A 440 -27.55 15.21 -26.95
N GLN A 441 -26.81 14.33 -27.62
CA GLN A 441 -27.12 12.89 -27.72
C GLN A 441 -27.27 12.19 -26.35
N PRO A 442 -26.31 12.28 -25.41
CA PRO A 442 -26.46 11.63 -24.10
C PRO A 442 -27.60 12.25 -23.26
N TYR A 443 -27.95 13.51 -23.46
CA TYR A 443 -29.12 14.13 -22.82
C TYR A 443 -30.45 13.70 -23.48
N ALA A 444 -30.47 13.49 -24.80
CA ALA A 444 -31.61 12.96 -25.53
C ALA A 444 -31.84 11.47 -25.23
N ASP A 445 -30.77 10.68 -25.09
CA ASP A 445 -30.82 9.28 -24.66
C ASP A 445 -31.25 9.17 -23.20
N ALA A 446 -30.78 10.05 -22.31
CA ALA A 446 -31.23 10.10 -20.91
C ALA A 446 -32.70 10.53 -20.75
N LEU A 447 -33.22 11.38 -21.65
CA LEU A 447 -34.64 11.75 -21.68
C LEU A 447 -35.51 10.72 -22.42
N GLY A 448 -34.95 10.01 -23.41
CA GLY A 448 -35.62 8.93 -24.15
C GLY A 448 -35.66 7.60 -23.40
N ALA A 449 -34.74 7.37 -22.47
CA ALA A 449 -34.71 6.17 -21.63
C ALA A 449 -35.75 6.19 -20.47
N ILE A 450 -36.48 7.29 -20.27
CA ILE A 450 -37.61 7.35 -19.32
C ILE A 450 -38.90 7.05 -20.07
N ASP A 451 -39.02 5.83 -20.58
CA ASP A 451 -40.29 5.26 -21.05
C ASP A 451 -41.05 4.72 -19.83
N GLY A 452 -41.80 5.60 -19.17
CA GLY A 452 -42.80 5.24 -18.15
C GLY A 452 -42.25 4.94 -16.75
N ILE A 453 -42.44 5.89 -15.83
CA ILE A 453 -42.44 5.59 -14.40
C ILE A 453 -43.59 4.62 -14.11
N THR A 454 -43.27 3.36 -13.82
CA THR A 454 -44.23 2.40 -13.28
C THR A 454 -44.07 2.41 -11.77
N ILE A 455 -44.98 3.10 -11.09
CA ILE A 455 -45.12 3.06 -9.63
C ILE A 455 -45.71 1.70 -9.29
N ILE A 456 -44.87 0.77 -8.85
CA ILE A 456 -45.35 -0.44 -8.15
C ILE A 456 -45.47 -0.05 -6.69
N ASP A 457 -46.66 0.40 -6.31
CA ASP A 457 -47.06 0.43 -4.91
C ASP A 457 -47.83 -0.85 -4.61
N LYS A 458 -47.43 -1.50 -3.50
CA LYS A 458 -48.06 -2.69 -2.94
C LYS A 458 -48.78 -2.29 -1.66
N GLU A 459 -49.65 -1.27 -1.69
CA GLU A 459 -50.88 -1.20 -0.89
C GLU A 459 -51.69 0.09 -1.14
N GLY A 460 -52.96 -0.08 -1.52
CA GLY A 460 -54.07 0.75 -1.00
C GLY A 460 -54.21 2.19 -1.52
N ALA A 461 -55.19 2.38 -2.39
CA ALA A 461 -55.69 3.66 -2.85
C ALA A 461 -56.11 4.62 -1.71
N SER A 462 -55.86 5.92 -1.96
CA SER A 462 -56.50 7.11 -1.35
C SER A 462 -55.72 7.82 -0.23
N ARG A 463 -54.84 8.77 -0.60
CA ARG A 463 -54.85 10.16 -0.10
C ARG A 463 -53.81 11.08 -0.79
N LEU A 464 -54.37 12.09 -1.47
CA LEU A 464 -53.95 13.48 -1.61
C LEU A 464 -52.94 13.90 -2.71
N PRO A 465 -53.40 14.70 -3.70
CA PRO A 465 -52.54 15.54 -4.54
C PRO A 465 -52.08 16.76 -3.73
N GLY A 466 -50.83 16.76 -3.29
CA GLY A 466 -50.26 17.89 -2.54
C GLY A 466 -48.75 17.86 -2.27
N GLN A 467 -48.00 16.85 -2.75
CA GLN A 467 -46.57 16.74 -2.44
C GLN A 467 -45.62 16.76 -3.65
N VAL A 468 -46.10 17.19 -4.82
CA VAL A 468 -45.20 17.45 -5.98
C VAL A 468 -44.47 18.80 -5.84
N SER A 469 -44.94 19.69 -4.95
CA SER A 469 -44.35 21.02 -4.71
C SER A 469 -43.11 20.97 -3.80
N THR A 470 -43.04 20.03 -2.85
CA THR A 470 -41.98 19.99 -1.83
C THR A 470 -40.71 19.28 -2.33
N GLY A 471 -40.86 18.20 -3.11
CA GLY A 471 -39.70 17.44 -3.62
C GLY A 471 -38.81 18.23 -4.58
N VAL A 472 -39.36 19.18 -5.34
CA VAL A 472 -38.56 20.02 -6.26
C VAL A 472 -37.71 21.04 -5.49
N GLN A 473 -38.21 21.56 -4.36
CA GLN A 473 -37.47 22.49 -3.52
C GLN A 473 -36.36 21.79 -2.72
N GLU A 474 -36.60 20.55 -2.29
CA GLU A 474 -35.64 19.74 -1.55
C GLU A 474 -34.52 19.22 -2.47
N VAL A 475 -34.83 18.87 -3.72
CA VAL A 475 -33.83 18.53 -4.76
C VAL A 475 -33.01 19.76 -5.16
N ALA A 476 -33.63 20.94 -5.28
CA ALA A 476 -32.89 22.18 -5.54
C ALA A 476 -31.97 22.58 -4.39
N ALA A 477 -32.40 22.39 -3.14
CA ALA A 477 -31.58 22.65 -1.95
C ALA A 477 -30.42 21.65 -1.80
N LEU A 478 -30.64 20.37 -2.10
CA LEU A 478 -29.59 19.34 -2.12
C LEU A 478 -28.57 19.58 -3.23
N LEU A 479 -29.01 19.97 -4.43
CA LEU A 479 -28.10 20.34 -5.51
C LEU A 479 -27.26 21.58 -5.14
N LYS A 480 -27.87 22.59 -4.53
CA LYS A 480 -27.16 23.80 -4.06
C LYS A 480 -26.16 23.49 -2.94
N ALA A 481 -26.51 22.60 -2.01
CA ALA A 481 -25.62 22.18 -0.92
C ALA A 481 -24.42 21.36 -1.42
N GLN A 482 -24.61 20.59 -2.49
CA GLN A 482 -23.58 19.69 -3.03
C GLN A 482 -22.71 20.32 -4.13
N THR A 483 -23.22 21.34 -4.83
CA THR A 483 -22.51 22.01 -5.94
C THR A 483 -22.16 23.46 -5.66
N GLY A 484 -22.74 24.09 -4.64
CA GLY A 484 -22.47 25.49 -4.26
C GLY A 484 -23.00 26.55 -5.23
N VAL A 485 -23.67 26.15 -6.31
CA VAL A 485 -24.13 27.07 -7.38
C VAL A 485 -25.65 27.13 -7.41
N ASP A 486 -26.21 28.35 -7.39
CA ASP A 486 -27.65 28.59 -7.48
C ASP A 486 -28.06 28.73 -8.95
N LEU A 487 -28.52 27.61 -9.55
CA LEU A 487 -28.83 27.54 -10.97
C LEU A 487 -30.00 28.45 -11.41
N LEU A 488 -30.87 28.88 -10.48
CA LEU A 488 -31.94 29.82 -10.80
C LEU A 488 -31.44 31.26 -11.02
N GLU A 489 -30.32 31.63 -10.40
CA GLU A 489 -29.71 32.96 -10.59
C GLU A 489 -28.90 32.99 -11.90
N LEU A 490 -28.26 31.88 -12.25
CA LEU A 490 -27.50 31.72 -13.49
C LEU A 490 -28.40 31.75 -14.74
N ILE A 491 -29.62 31.21 -14.64
CA ILE A 491 -30.61 31.26 -15.72
C ILE A 491 -31.28 32.64 -15.83
N GLY A 492 -31.43 33.37 -14.73
CA GLY A 492 -31.93 34.75 -14.73
C GLY A 492 -30.93 35.76 -15.31
N GLY A 493 -29.63 35.44 -15.27
CA GLY A 493 -28.55 36.30 -15.76
C GLY A 493 -28.29 36.27 -17.28
N LEU A 494 -28.96 35.40 -18.04
CA LEU A 494 -28.70 35.18 -19.47
C LEU A 494 -29.68 35.87 -20.43
N GLY A 495 -30.58 36.72 -19.94
CA GLY A 495 -31.57 37.43 -20.75
C GLY A 495 -31.67 38.93 -20.45
N GLY A 496 -30.69 39.74 -20.88
CA GLY A 496 -30.80 41.20 -20.83
C GLY A 496 -29.46 41.92 -20.80
N SER A 497 -29.11 42.58 -21.90
CA SER A 497 -27.80 43.14 -22.24
C SER A 497 -27.40 44.43 -21.49
N SER A 498 -26.09 44.51 -21.24
CA SER A 498 -25.20 45.69 -21.32
C SER A 498 -25.43 46.89 -20.40
N THR A 499 -24.40 47.32 -19.66
CA THR A 499 -23.65 48.58 -19.93
C THR A 499 -22.56 48.82 -18.85
N SER A 500 -21.31 48.82 -19.32
CA SER A 500 -20.21 49.76 -19.05
C SER A 500 -19.70 50.10 -17.62
N SER A 501 -18.37 49.98 -17.51
CA SER A 501 -17.44 51.00 -16.99
C SER A 501 -16.85 50.86 -15.58
N ALA A 502 -15.59 50.43 -15.60
CA ALA A 502 -14.41 51.12 -15.03
C ALA A 502 -14.11 51.07 -13.52
N ALA A 503 -12.80 50.85 -13.31
CA ALA A 503 -11.91 51.40 -12.29
C ALA A 503 -11.69 50.61 -10.98
N GLU A 504 -10.53 49.93 -10.93
CA GLU A 504 -9.67 49.84 -9.74
C GLU A 504 -9.17 51.26 -9.31
N PRO A 505 -8.53 51.51 -8.14
CA PRO A 505 -7.88 50.59 -7.19
C PRO A 505 -8.03 50.90 -5.66
N GLY A 506 -7.52 49.99 -4.80
CA GLY A 506 -6.74 50.37 -3.60
C GLY A 506 -7.33 50.23 -2.18
N THR A 507 -6.77 49.27 -1.42
CA THR A 507 -6.10 49.46 -0.10
C THR A 507 -6.92 49.69 1.21
N ALA A 508 -6.65 48.77 2.16
CA ALA A 508 -6.49 48.91 3.63
C ALA A 508 -7.69 48.92 4.63
N GLY A 509 -7.49 48.12 5.69
CA GLY A 509 -7.99 48.29 7.07
C GLY A 509 -9.34 47.63 7.39
N GLY A 510 -9.54 46.72 8.35
CA GLY A 510 -8.83 46.43 9.60
C GLY A 510 -9.53 47.08 10.80
N SER A 511 -10.26 46.32 11.63
CA SER A 511 -10.45 46.57 13.09
C SER A 511 -11.19 45.39 13.77
N VAL A 512 -10.58 44.67 14.76
CA VAL A 512 -10.62 44.86 16.25
C VAL A 512 -11.77 44.00 16.87
N THR A 513 -11.62 43.10 17.86
CA THR A 513 -10.91 43.10 19.18
C THR A 513 -10.85 41.68 19.81
N GLY A 514 -9.77 41.35 20.55
CA GLY A 514 -9.59 40.17 21.44
C GLY A 514 -10.23 40.32 22.85
N PRO A 515 -9.80 39.65 23.97
CA PRO A 515 -8.45 39.14 24.36
C PRO A 515 -8.40 37.68 24.94
N THR A 516 -7.28 36.91 24.88
CA THR A 516 -6.12 36.71 25.82
C THR A 516 -6.51 36.22 27.25
N ARG A 517 -5.90 35.25 27.98
CA ARG A 517 -4.49 34.78 28.14
C ARG A 517 -4.43 33.54 29.09
N ARG A 518 -3.57 32.55 28.76
CA ARG A 518 -2.61 31.69 29.55
C ARG A 518 -2.62 31.69 31.11
N PRO A 519 -2.15 30.60 31.80
CA PRO A 519 -0.70 30.41 32.01
C PRO A 519 -0.13 28.96 32.12
N SER A 520 1.20 28.93 32.10
CA SER A 520 2.20 27.86 32.28
C SER A 520 2.52 27.50 33.74
N VAL A 521 3.18 26.34 34.00
CA VAL A 521 4.29 26.07 34.97
C VAL A 521 4.73 24.58 34.79
N THR A 522 5.97 24.21 34.42
CA THR A 522 7.27 23.99 35.14
C THR A 522 7.35 22.78 36.10
N GLY A 523 8.37 21.89 35.92
CA GLY A 523 8.64 20.62 36.65
C GLY A 523 9.17 20.75 38.11
N PRO A 524 9.56 19.65 38.82
CA PRO A 524 10.87 18.97 38.61
C PRO A 524 10.98 17.44 38.96
N SER A 525 12.13 16.84 38.60
CA SER A 525 12.89 15.70 39.17
C SER A 525 12.24 14.61 40.06
N THR A 526 12.52 13.33 39.74
CA THR A 526 13.14 12.36 40.68
C THR A 526 14.04 11.35 39.96
N SER A 527 15.16 11.04 40.62
CA SER A 527 16.24 10.16 40.22
C SER A 527 16.25 8.88 41.08
N GLY A 528 16.59 7.73 40.46
CA GLY A 528 17.46 6.69 41.03
C GLY A 528 16.85 5.56 41.86
N SER A 529 16.95 4.31 41.37
CA SER A 529 17.81 3.24 41.92
C SER A 529 17.53 1.85 41.26
N SER A 530 18.63 1.15 40.90
CA SER A 530 18.82 -0.17 40.24
C SER A 530 18.44 -1.39 41.15
N PRO A 531 18.82 -2.69 40.89
CA PRO A 531 19.56 -3.37 39.79
C PRO A 531 19.04 -4.79 39.37
N SER A 532 19.89 -5.55 38.65
CA SER A 532 19.86 -6.99 38.26
C SER A 532 19.15 -7.31 36.93
N ASP A 533 19.66 -8.09 35.99
CA ASP A 533 20.88 -8.91 35.82
C ASP A 533 21.09 -9.02 34.28
N GLY A 534 22.30 -8.97 33.71
CA GLY A 534 23.08 -10.18 33.40
C GLY A 534 22.36 -11.05 32.36
N ALA A 535 22.84 -11.36 31.15
CA ALA A 535 24.16 -11.41 30.55
C ALA A 535 23.91 -11.47 29.01
N ALA A 536 24.73 -10.83 28.16
CA ALA A 536 25.88 -11.43 27.46
C ALA A 536 25.54 -12.77 26.77
N GLN A 537 25.96 -13.08 25.55
CA GLN A 537 26.77 -12.43 24.53
C GLN A 537 26.62 -13.35 23.28
N PRO A 538 27.08 -12.90 22.10
CA PRO A 538 27.15 -13.70 20.89
C PRO A 538 28.46 -14.50 20.82
N GLU A 539 28.49 -15.62 20.10
CA GLU A 539 29.62 -16.08 19.27
C GLU A 539 29.11 -17.10 18.24
N GLY A 540 29.64 -16.99 17.01
CA GLY A 540 29.33 -17.82 15.86
C GLY A 540 29.71 -17.11 14.56
#